data_AF-A0A968ZIN8-F1
#
_entry.id   AF-A0A968ZIN8-F1
#
_cell.length_a   1.000
_cell.length_b   1.000
_cell.length_c   1.000
_cell.angle_alpha   90.00
_cell.angle_beta   90.00
_cell.angle_gamma   90.00
#
_symmetry.space_group_name_H-M   'P 1'
#
loop_
_entity.id
_entity.type
_entity.pdbx_description
1 polymer ?
#
loop_
_entity_poly.entity_id
_entity_poly.type
_entity_poly.pdbx_seq_one_letter_code
_entity_poly.pdbx_strand_id
1 'polypeptide(L)' 'MQPTDQDKFTDKVWAAIVKSQDVAHRFKQNKLEVEHLAIALLEEDQLAQTILTRASV' A
#
# COMPACT_ATOMS: atom_id res chain seq x y z
N MET A 1 10.39 -1.61 -6.65
CA MET A 1 9.84 -1.51 -8.01
C MET A 1 9.10 -0.17 -8.16
N GLN A 2 9.22 0.53 -9.29
CA GLN A 2 8.30 1.65 -9.56
C GLN A 2 7.05 1.08 -10.23
N PRO A 3 5.84 1.43 -9.77
CA PRO A 3 4.60 1.11 -10.48
C PRO A 3 4.57 1.91 -11.80
N THR A 4 4.40 1.25 -12.93
CA THR A 4 4.51 1.91 -14.25
C THR A 4 3.22 1.95 -15.05
N ASP A 5 2.14 1.33 -14.56
CA ASP A 5 0.90 1.18 -15.31
C ASP A 5 -0.31 1.35 -14.38
N GLN A 6 -0.92 2.53 -14.42
CA GLN A 6 -2.09 2.88 -13.59
C GLN A 6 -3.37 2.19 -14.07
N ASP A 7 -3.48 1.89 -15.37
CA ASP A 7 -4.71 1.38 -15.99
C ASP A 7 -5.00 -0.08 -15.59
N LYS A 8 -4.04 -0.73 -14.93
CA LYS A 8 -4.18 -2.07 -14.34
C LYS A 8 -4.83 -2.07 -12.96
N PHE A 9 -5.04 -0.92 -12.35
CA PHE A 9 -5.51 -0.80 -10.98
C PHE A 9 -6.76 0.08 -10.91
N THR A 10 -7.57 -0.12 -9.87
CA THR A 10 -8.59 0.87 -9.51
C THR A 10 -7.92 2.11 -8.95
N ASP A 11 -8.58 3.27 -9.04
CA ASP A 11 -8.06 4.53 -8.51
C ASP A 11 -7.61 4.42 -7.04
N LYS A 12 -8.39 3.67 -6.25
CA LYS A 12 -8.10 3.44 -4.83
C LYS A 12 -6.80 2.63 -4.63
N VAL A 13 -6.61 1.57 -5.42
CA VAL A 13 -5.40 0.75 -5.34
C VAL A 13 -4.20 1.53 -5.87
N TRP A 14 -4.38 2.31 -6.93
CA TRP A 14 -3.33 3.17 -7.47
C TRP A 14 -2.86 4.21 -6.45
N ALA A 15 -3.78 4.87 -5.74
CA ALA A 15 -3.46 5.80 -4.66
C ALA A 15 -2.62 5.13 -3.54
N ALA A 16 -3.01 3.92 -3.10
CA ALA A 16 -2.26 3.17 -2.09
C ALA A 16 -0.85 2.77 -2.59
N ILE A 17 -0.73 2.41 -3.87
CA ILE A 17 0.54 2.11 -4.52
C ILE A 17 1.46 3.34 -4.56
N VAL A 18 0.95 4.51 -4.92
CA VAL A 18 1.72 5.76 -4.89
C VAL A 18 2.17 6.07 -3.46
N LYS A 19 1.26 6.01 -2.50
CA LYS A 19 1.54 6.27 -1.08
C LYS A 19 2.58 5.32 -0.48
N SER A 20 2.65 4.07 -0.95
CA SER A 20 3.67 3.12 -0.48
C SER A 20 5.10 3.59 -0.72
N GLN A 21 5.33 4.50 -1.69
CA GLN A 21 6.64 5.13 -1.91
C GLN A 21 7.00 6.09 -0.76
N ASP A 22 6.04 6.88 -0.29
CA ASP A 22 6.23 7.76 0.88
C ASP A 22 6.54 6.94 2.12
N VAL A 23 5.89 5.77 2.28
CA VAL A 23 6.16 4.84 3.38
C VAL A 23 7.61 4.33 3.30
N ALA A 24 8.09 3.91 2.12
CA ALA A 24 9.48 3.49 1.93
C ALA A 24 10.47 4.61 2.27
N HIS A 25 10.20 5.84 1.83
CA HIS A 25 11.01 7.01 2.18
C HIS A 25 11.00 7.30 3.68
N ARG A 26 9.84 7.22 4.34
CA ARG A 26 9.67 7.44 5.80
C ARG A 26 10.51 6.46 6.61
N PHE A 27 10.61 5.21 6.16
CA PHE A 27 11.42 4.17 6.80
C PHE A 27 12.86 4.09 6.26
N LYS A 28 13.30 5.05 5.43
CA LYS A 28 14.65 5.14 4.85
C LYS A 28 15.05 3.87 4.08
N GLN A 29 14.07 3.22 3.45
CA GLN A 29 14.29 2.05 2.63
C GLN A 29 14.45 2.47 1.16
N ASN A 30 15.48 1.95 0.49
CA ASN A 30 15.81 2.31 -0.89
C ASN A 30 15.05 1.46 -1.93
N LYS A 31 14.26 0.48 -1.49
CA LYS A 31 13.48 -0.40 -2.34
C LYS A 31 12.03 -0.35 -1.92
N LEU A 32 11.14 -0.19 -2.89
CA LEU A 32 9.73 -0.44 -2.67
C LEU A 32 9.48 -1.95 -2.58
N GLU A 33 9.12 -2.40 -1.38
CA GLU A 33 8.78 -3.78 -1.02
C GLU A 33 7.31 -3.90 -0.53
N VAL A 34 6.79 -5.13 -0.44
CA VAL A 34 5.36 -5.39 -0.16
C VAL A 34 4.87 -4.85 1.18
N GLU A 35 5.76 -4.78 2.18
CA GLU A 35 5.43 -4.25 3.51
C GLU A 35 5.01 -2.78 3.48
N HIS A 36 5.59 -1.98 2.59
CA HIS A 36 5.20 -0.57 2.43
C HIS A 36 3.79 -0.41 1.88
N LEU A 37 3.41 -1.28 0.94
CA LEU A 37 2.05 -1.32 0.40
C LEU A 37 1.06 -1.78 1.49
N ALA A 38 1.42 -2.79 2.26
CA ALA A 38 0.59 -3.25 3.38
C ALA A 38 0.35 -2.12 4.39
N ILE A 39 1.41 -1.37 4.77
CA ILE A 39 1.29 -0.21 5.66
C ILE A 39 0.41 0.88 5.03
N ALA A 40 0.63 1.24 3.76
CA ALA A 40 -0.17 2.25 3.07
C ALA A 40 -1.67 1.89 3.02
N LEU A 41 -1.99 0.62 2.76
CA LEU A 41 -3.35 0.09 2.79
C LEU A 41 -3.95 0.14 4.20
N LEU A 42 -3.19 -0.19 5.24
CA LEU A 42 -3.69 -0.16 6.62
C LEU A 42 -3.90 1.26 7.15
N GLU A 43 -3.11 2.24 6.69
CA GLU A 43 -3.23 3.64 7.11
C GLU A 43 -4.42 4.36 6.49
N GLU A 44 -4.82 4.01 5.27
CA GLU A 44 -5.88 4.73 4.53
C GLU A 44 -7.14 3.91 4.24
N ASP A 45 -7.05 2.57 4.25
CA ASP A 45 -8.16 1.71 3.85
C ASP A 45 -8.77 0.94 5.03
N GLN A 46 -9.95 1.38 5.46
CA GLN A 46 -10.79 0.64 6.41
C GLN A 46 -11.07 -0.79 5.94
N LEU A 47 -11.09 -1.06 4.63
CA LEU A 47 -11.29 -2.40 4.07
C LEU A 47 -10.14 -3.33 4.44
N ALA A 48 -8.89 -2.87 4.38
CA ALA A 48 -7.72 -3.68 4.75
C ALA A 48 -7.80 -4.09 6.22
N GLN A 49 -8.10 -3.14 7.10
CA GLN A 49 -8.32 -3.40 8.53
C GLN A 49 -9.50 -4.36 8.76
N THR A 50 -10.61 -4.16 8.02
CA THR A 50 -11.81 -5.02 8.13
C THR A 50 -11.50 -6.45 7.70
N ILE A 51 -10.73 -6.65 6.64
CA ILE A 51 -10.32 -7.97 6.15
C ILE A 51 -9.46 -8.66 7.19
N LEU A 52 -8.42 -7.99 7.72
CA LEU A 52 -7.54 -8.59 8.73
C LEU A 52 -8.29 -8.91 10.03
N THR A 53 -9.15 -8.01 10.49
CA THR A 53 -10.03 -8.25 11.65
C THR A 53 -10.88 -9.50 11.46
N ARG A 54 -11.48 -9.67 10.26
CA ARG A 54 -12.26 -10.87 9.94
C ARG A 54 -11.41 -12.13 9.80
N ALA A 55 -10.16 -11.98 9.35
CA ALA A 55 -9.18 -13.06 9.30
C ALA A 55 -8.60 -13.43 10.67
N SER A 56 -8.99 -12.71 11.74
CA SER A 56 -8.44 -12.86 13.10
C SER A 56 -6.92 -12.65 13.17
N VAL A 57 -6.43 -11.70 12.38
CA VAL A 57 -5.02 -11.25 12.34
C VAL A 57 -4.89 -9.87 12.96
#